data_AF-A0A4D4KRE6-F1
#
_entry.id   AF-A0A4D4KRE6-F1
#
_cell.length_a   1.000
_cell.length_b   1.000
_cell.length_c   1.000
_cell.angle_alpha   90.00
_cell.angle_beta   90.00
_cell.angle_gamma   90.00
#
_symmetry.space_group_name_H-M   'P 1'
#
loop_
_entity.id
_entity.type
_entity.pdbx_description
1 polymer ?
#
loop_
_entity_poly.entity_id
_entity_poly.type
_entity_poly.pdbx_seq_one_letter_code
_entity_poly.pdbx_strand_id
1 'polypeptide(L)'
;MQGEWAGETAVSANPGGPPSRKMWRARPVPAAVDPDLPSADIRIGYARCSHLSQEFARCDRRALSSQPTKRSVSVSSRSVMFMNLRYIPPVEAERLRQLPTRDIALLLLKHLAGTPGYLQYTGTMMSARQAFQDEPDTNTLVERLSDAWCWLEAHALLTREPSQSEAFRRVSRDGMDLVNDPQGITRFEARERLSGPLHPALEGTVRTNFHLGDYETACFAAMKAVEVAVRDASGLDNSLVGVPLMRAAFQPYRNGKGGPLADAGAEGGEQEAASALFAGAMGAFKNPSSHRTVDFDDPIEAAEIIQFADLLLRQVERAKRRQAAAAV
;
A
#
# COMPACT_ATOMS: atom_id res chain seq x y z
N MET A 1 27.66 -47.73 -53.64
CA MET A 1 29.03 -47.21 -53.39
C MET A 1 28.88 -46.17 -52.29
N GLN A 2 29.10 -46.49 -51.01
CA GLN A 2 30.38 -46.84 -50.32
C GLN A 2 31.36 -45.66 -50.21
N GLY A 3 31.89 -45.46 -48.99
CA GLY A 3 33.03 -44.59 -48.63
C GLY A 3 32.70 -43.62 -47.47
N GLU A 4 32.76 -44.02 -46.18
CA GLU A 4 33.95 -44.00 -45.25
C GLU A 4 34.24 -42.58 -44.71
N TRP A 5 34.25 -42.21 -43.41
CA TRP A 5 34.63 -42.78 -42.08
C TRP A 5 36.10 -43.22 -41.92
N ALA A 6 36.93 -42.35 -41.31
CA ALA A 6 37.89 -42.62 -40.20
C ALA A 6 38.77 -41.35 -40.00
N GLY A 7 39.24 -40.96 -38.82
CA GLY A 7 39.32 -41.69 -37.56
C GLY A 7 39.58 -40.80 -36.34
N GLU A 8 39.48 -41.48 -35.20
CA GLU A 8 39.70 -41.06 -33.83
C GLU A 8 41.13 -40.55 -33.54
N THR A 9 41.27 -39.76 -32.49
CA THR A 9 42.11 -40.15 -31.33
C THR A 9 41.64 -39.42 -30.08
N ALA A 10 41.39 -40.20 -29.03
CA ALA A 10 41.17 -39.76 -27.65
C ALA A 10 42.48 -39.85 -26.87
N VAL A 11 42.71 -38.94 -25.92
CA VAL A 11 43.62 -39.16 -24.78
C VAL A 11 43.03 -38.54 -23.51
N SER A 12 42.96 -39.35 -22.46
CA SER A 12 42.45 -39.06 -21.12
C SER A 12 43.52 -38.49 -20.18
N ALA A 13 43.06 -37.59 -19.29
CA ALA A 13 43.41 -37.35 -17.87
C ALA A 13 44.81 -37.66 -17.31
N ASN A 14 45.37 -36.69 -16.57
CA ASN A 14 45.84 -36.93 -15.20
C ASN A 14 45.72 -35.64 -14.32
N PRO A 15 45.44 -35.76 -13.01
CA PRO A 15 45.07 -34.67 -12.10
C PRO A 15 46.26 -34.20 -11.24
N GLY A 16 46.28 -32.93 -10.85
CA GLY A 16 47.24 -32.44 -9.87
C GLY A 16 47.50 -30.94 -9.96
N GLY A 17 46.71 -30.14 -9.25
CA GLY A 17 47.00 -28.74 -9.02
C GLY A 17 46.13 -28.21 -7.87
N PRO A 18 46.69 -27.47 -6.89
CA PRO A 18 45.93 -27.00 -5.74
C PRO A 18 44.88 -25.95 -6.16
N PRO A 19 43.73 -25.86 -5.48
CA PRO A 19 42.69 -24.91 -5.87
C PRO A 19 43.17 -23.47 -5.66
N SER A 20 43.23 -22.70 -6.75
CA SER A 20 43.49 -21.27 -6.73
C SER A 20 42.44 -20.56 -5.87
N ARG A 21 42.88 -19.89 -4.79
CA ARG A 21 42.05 -18.99 -3.98
C ARG A 21 41.41 -17.93 -4.89
N LYS A 22 40.08 -17.96 -5.05
CA LYS A 22 39.33 -16.85 -5.66
C LYS A 22 39.49 -15.63 -4.73
N MET A 23 40.23 -14.63 -5.20
CA MET A 23 40.27 -13.30 -4.60
C MET A 23 38.86 -12.69 -4.68
N TRP A 24 38.30 -12.36 -3.51
CA TRP A 24 37.11 -11.53 -3.41
C TRP A 24 37.40 -10.17 -4.04
N ARG A 25 36.64 -9.77 -5.07
CA ARG A 25 36.69 -8.39 -5.58
C ARG A 25 36.27 -7.46 -4.44
N ALA A 26 37.14 -6.50 -4.10
CA ALA A 26 36.83 -5.44 -3.16
C ALA A 26 35.58 -4.68 -3.64
N ARG A 27 34.65 -4.40 -2.72
CA ARG A 27 33.50 -3.51 -3.00
C ARG A 27 34.04 -2.10 -3.29
N PRO A 28 33.54 -1.39 -4.31
CA PRO A 28 33.92 0.00 -4.52
C PRO A 28 33.52 0.84 -3.31
N VAL A 29 34.40 1.76 -2.93
CA VAL A 29 34.15 2.77 -1.89
C VAL A 29 33.00 3.66 -2.38
N PRO A 30 31.97 3.94 -1.56
CA PRO A 30 30.90 4.84 -1.97
C PRO A 30 31.46 6.24 -2.24
N ALA A 31 30.96 6.88 -3.31
CA ALA A 31 31.33 8.24 -3.67
C ALA A 31 30.96 9.24 -2.55
N ALA A 32 31.75 10.31 -2.43
CA ALA A 32 31.48 11.38 -1.48
C ALA A 32 30.12 12.04 -1.77
N VAL A 33 29.34 12.25 -0.72
CA VAL A 33 28.02 12.89 -0.80
C VAL A 33 28.20 14.41 -0.91
N ASP A 34 27.49 15.02 -1.85
CA ASP A 34 27.44 16.48 -2.07
C ASP A 34 26.89 17.20 -0.81
N PRO A 35 27.61 18.19 -0.25
CA PRO A 35 27.17 18.92 0.93
C PRO A 35 25.87 19.74 0.74
N ASP A 36 25.42 19.98 -0.49
CA ASP A 36 24.21 20.76 -0.79
C ASP A 36 22.96 19.90 -1.10
N LEU A 37 23.04 18.58 -0.93
CA LEU A 37 21.87 17.69 -0.96
C LEU A 37 21.00 17.89 0.29
N PRO A 38 19.69 18.17 0.18
CA PRO A 38 18.81 18.22 1.33
C PRO A 38 18.63 16.81 1.92
N SER A 39 19.37 16.51 2.99
CA SER A 39 19.19 15.28 3.75
C SER A 39 17.87 15.33 4.51
N ALA A 40 16.96 14.39 4.23
CA ALA A 40 15.80 14.15 5.08
C ALA A 40 16.26 13.54 6.42
N ASP A 41 16.61 14.42 7.35
CA ASP A 41 16.90 14.10 8.75
C ASP A 41 15.60 13.61 9.43
N ILE A 42 15.34 12.29 9.38
CA ILE A 42 14.39 11.67 10.31
C ILE A 42 15.09 11.58 11.66
N ARG A 43 14.95 12.63 12.47
CA ARG A 43 15.37 12.64 13.86
C ARG A 43 14.38 11.83 14.70
N ILE A 44 14.68 10.55 14.90
CA ILE A 44 14.10 9.77 15.99
C ILE A 44 14.69 10.32 17.30
N GLY A 45 13.94 11.20 17.97
CA GLY A 45 14.34 11.77 19.25
C GLY A 45 14.29 10.71 20.36
N TYR A 46 15.45 10.20 20.76
CA TYR A 46 15.63 9.62 22.10
C TYR A 46 15.76 10.76 23.11
N ALA A 47 14.70 11.03 23.86
CA ALA A 47 14.80 11.88 25.05
C ALA A 47 15.47 11.10 26.19
N ARG A 48 16.70 11.49 26.54
CA ARG A 48 17.33 11.14 27.82
C ARG A 48 16.55 11.82 28.95
N CYS A 49 16.15 11.07 29.96
CA CYS A 49 15.66 11.61 31.23
C CYS A 49 16.73 12.49 31.89
N SER A 50 16.40 13.76 32.13
CA SER A 50 17.12 14.63 33.06
C SER A 50 16.20 14.99 34.23
N HIS A 51 16.74 14.83 35.44
CA HIS A 51 16.15 15.18 36.74
C HIS A 51 15.37 16.50 36.74
N LEU A 52 14.04 16.43 36.86
CA LEU A 52 13.17 17.51 37.37
C LEU A 52 11.75 16.95 37.60
N SER A 53 11.60 16.15 38.66
CA SER A 53 10.29 15.68 39.15
C SER A 53 10.29 15.54 40.67
N GLN A 54 10.83 16.55 41.35
CA GLN A 54 10.61 16.80 42.77
C GLN A 54 10.22 18.26 42.89
N GLU A 55 8.95 18.59 42.66
CA GLU A 55 8.28 19.79 43.20
C GLU A 55 6.84 19.92 42.69
N PHE A 56 5.98 18.91 42.88
CA PHE A 56 4.52 19.12 42.86
C PHE A 56 3.78 18.12 43.75
N ALA A 57 4.33 17.87 44.95
CA ALA A 57 3.66 17.12 46.01
C ALA A 57 3.66 17.96 47.29
N ARG A 58 2.88 19.06 47.30
CA ARG A 58 2.55 19.86 48.50
C ARG A 58 1.47 20.91 48.16
N CYS A 59 0.23 20.48 48.00
CA CYS A 59 -0.93 21.32 48.32
C CYS A 59 -2.19 20.45 48.40
N ASP A 60 -2.55 20.08 49.62
CA ASP A 60 -3.92 20.02 50.16
C ASP A 60 -3.97 19.04 51.32
N ARG A 61 -3.57 19.58 52.47
CA ARG A 61 -3.72 18.94 53.76
C ARG A 61 -4.23 19.98 54.74
N ARG A 62 -5.55 20.20 54.76
CA ARG A 62 -6.36 20.64 55.91
C ARG A 62 -7.75 21.08 55.43
N ALA A 63 -8.76 20.28 55.72
CA ALA A 63 -9.94 20.70 56.48
C ALA A 63 -11.00 19.59 56.46
N LEU A 64 -11.17 18.93 57.60
CA LEU A 64 -12.44 18.69 58.30
C LEU A 64 -12.38 17.37 59.07
N SER A 65 -12.05 17.50 60.36
CA SER A 65 -12.33 16.50 61.37
C SER A 65 -13.79 16.60 61.82
N SER A 66 -14.51 15.49 61.82
CA SER A 66 -15.43 15.13 62.92
C SER A 66 -15.93 13.70 62.71
N GLN A 67 -15.58 12.81 63.64
CA GLN A 67 -16.17 11.48 63.76
C GLN A 67 -17.56 11.57 64.43
N PRO A 68 -18.38 10.51 64.33
CA PRO A 68 -18.47 9.64 65.51
C PRO A 68 -18.45 8.13 65.19
N THR A 69 -18.18 7.37 66.24
CA THR A 69 -17.93 5.92 66.29
C THR A 69 -19.20 5.07 66.44
N LYS A 70 -19.03 3.78 66.08
CA LYS A 70 -19.73 2.54 66.54
C LYS A 70 -20.75 1.88 65.59
N ARG A 71 -20.40 0.71 65.04
CA ARG A 71 -20.85 -0.66 65.46
C ARG A 71 -20.53 -1.67 64.35
N SER A 72 -19.80 -2.73 64.70
CA SER A 72 -19.60 -3.92 63.88
C SER A 72 -20.89 -4.75 63.85
N VAL A 73 -21.45 -4.96 62.67
CA VAL A 73 -22.51 -5.93 62.41
C VAL A 73 -21.92 -7.02 61.51
N SER A 74 -21.86 -8.25 62.00
CA SER A 74 -21.44 -9.41 61.22
C SER A 74 -22.52 -9.74 60.19
N VAL A 75 -22.21 -9.55 58.90
CA VAL A 75 -23.07 -10.01 57.81
C VAL A 75 -22.61 -11.40 57.40
N SER A 76 -23.53 -12.37 57.55
CA SER A 76 -23.41 -13.76 57.11
C SER A 76 -23.02 -13.85 55.64
N SER A 77 -21.99 -14.65 55.33
CA SER A 77 -21.57 -14.99 53.96
C SER A 77 -22.72 -15.62 53.19
N ARG A 78 -23.39 -14.83 52.34
CA ARG A 78 -24.17 -15.38 51.23
C ARG A 78 -23.20 -15.74 50.12
N SER A 79 -23.24 -17.02 49.74
CA SER A 79 -22.54 -17.60 48.61
C SER A 79 -22.69 -16.70 47.38
N VAL A 80 -21.61 -16.04 46.98
CA VAL A 80 -21.54 -15.29 45.73
C VAL A 80 -21.45 -16.35 44.63
N MET A 81 -22.55 -16.55 43.91
CA MET A 81 -22.50 -17.21 42.61
C MET A 81 -21.53 -16.39 41.74
N PHE A 82 -20.32 -16.91 41.53
CA PHE A 82 -19.38 -16.34 40.57
C PHE A 82 -20.01 -16.48 39.18
N MET A 83 -20.72 -15.44 38.73
CA MET A 83 -20.90 -15.22 37.30
C MET A 83 -19.50 -15.04 36.74
N ASN A 84 -18.96 -16.10 36.14
CA ASN A 84 -17.75 -16.01 35.33
C ASN A 84 -18.06 -15.07 34.18
N LEU A 85 -17.74 -13.78 34.36
CA LEU A 85 -17.68 -12.80 33.29
C LEU A 85 -16.56 -13.25 32.36
N ARG A 86 -16.91 -14.12 31.41
CA ARG A 86 -15.99 -14.58 30.38
C ARG A 86 -15.70 -13.38 29.50
N TYR A 87 -14.49 -12.86 29.60
CA TYR A 87 -14.05 -11.74 28.77
C TYR A 87 -14.09 -12.18 27.31
N ILE A 88 -14.87 -11.48 26.48
CA ILE A 88 -14.98 -11.79 25.06
C ILE A 88 -13.78 -11.15 24.36
N PRO A 89 -12.89 -11.93 23.72
CA PRO A 89 -11.74 -11.36 23.05
C PRO A 89 -12.18 -10.50 21.85
N PRO A 90 -11.40 -9.46 21.49
CA PRO A 90 -11.68 -8.62 20.32
C PRO A 90 -11.78 -9.41 19.00
N VAL A 91 -10.98 -10.48 18.88
CA VAL A 91 -10.97 -11.43 17.77
C VAL A 91 -10.86 -12.84 18.37
N GLU A 92 -11.63 -13.80 17.86
CA GLU A 92 -11.61 -15.18 18.35
C GLU A 92 -10.24 -15.84 18.17
N ALA A 93 -9.84 -16.69 19.13
CA ALA A 93 -8.54 -17.37 19.12
C ALA A 93 -8.29 -18.15 17.82
N GLU A 94 -9.30 -18.86 17.30
CA GLU A 94 -9.13 -19.64 16.07
C GLU A 94 -8.94 -18.77 14.82
N ARG A 95 -9.62 -17.61 14.77
CA ARG A 95 -9.39 -16.62 13.71
C ARG A 95 -7.98 -16.06 13.78
N LEU A 96 -7.50 -15.78 15.00
CA LEU A 96 -6.12 -15.40 15.26
C LEU A 96 -5.11 -16.49 14.94
N ARG A 97 -5.47 -17.75 14.71
CA ARG A 97 -4.53 -18.80 14.24
C ARG A 97 -4.51 -18.91 12.72
N GLN A 98 -5.66 -18.77 12.08
CA GLN A 98 -5.84 -19.13 10.67
C GLN A 98 -5.71 -17.95 9.71
N LEU A 99 -6.12 -16.75 10.11
CA LEU A 99 -6.22 -15.62 9.20
C LEU A 99 -4.90 -14.86 9.07
N PRO A 100 -4.58 -14.21 7.95
CA PRO A 100 -3.43 -13.30 7.85
C PRO A 100 -3.63 -12.03 8.69
N THR A 101 -2.54 -11.30 8.97
CA THR A 101 -2.55 -10.08 9.82
C THR A 101 -3.58 -9.04 9.38
N ARG A 102 -3.73 -8.85 8.08
CA ARG A 102 -4.73 -7.94 7.50
C ARG A 102 -6.14 -8.30 7.92
N ASP A 103 -6.53 -9.56 7.75
CA ASP A 103 -7.91 -9.98 8.01
C ASP A 103 -8.22 -9.96 9.52
N ILE A 104 -7.21 -10.28 10.35
CA ILE A 104 -7.28 -10.07 11.80
C ILE A 104 -7.49 -8.58 12.12
N ALA A 105 -6.75 -7.69 11.46
CA ALA A 105 -6.86 -6.25 11.67
C ALA A 105 -8.25 -5.72 11.29
N LEU A 106 -8.84 -6.19 10.19
CA LEU A 106 -10.20 -5.81 9.81
C LEU A 106 -11.25 -6.29 10.82
N LEU A 107 -11.10 -7.50 11.37
CA LEU A 107 -11.96 -8.00 12.45
C LEU A 107 -11.79 -7.18 13.73
N LEU A 108 -10.54 -6.85 14.09
CA LEU A 108 -10.23 -6.01 15.23
C LEU A 108 -10.82 -4.61 15.06
N LEU A 109 -10.70 -3.99 13.87
CA LEU A 109 -11.26 -2.69 13.57
C LEU A 109 -12.78 -2.67 13.77
N LYS A 110 -13.48 -3.70 13.30
CA LYS A 110 -14.93 -3.84 13.49
C LYS A 110 -15.30 -3.91 14.98
N HIS A 111 -14.53 -4.62 15.79
CA HIS A 111 -14.73 -4.66 17.24
C HIS A 111 -14.47 -3.29 17.89
N LEU A 112 -13.37 -2.64 17.54
CA LEU A 112 -12.97 -1.34 18.10
C LEU A 112 -13.96 -0.23 17.72
N ALA A 113 -14.52 -0.24 16.51
CA ALA A 113 -15.53 0.72 16.06
C ALA A 113 -16.84 0.64 16.87
N GLY A 114 -17.17 -0.53 17.43
CA GLY A 114 -18.32 -0.71 18.32
C GLY A 114 -18.03 -0.44 19.79
N THR A 115 -16.77 -0.16 20.16
CA THR A 115 -16.36 0.03 21.55
C THR A 115 -16.55 1.50 21.96
N PRO A 116 -17.30 1.80 23.04
CA PRO A 116 -17.47 3.17 23.49
C PRO A 116 -16.19 3.71 24.14
N GLY A 117 -15.92 5.00 23.95
CA GLY A 117 -14.80 5.69 24.58
C GLY A 117 -13.49 5.61 23.80
N TYR A 118 -12.38 5.93 24.47
CA TYR A 118 -11.06 5.94 23.87
C TYR A 118 -10.40 4.56 23.95
N LEU A 119 -9.66 4.22 22.89
CA LEU A 119 -8.97 2.96 22.77
C LEU A 119 -7.56 3.09 23.35
N GLN A 120 -7.08 2.06 24.02
CA GLN A 120 -5.70 2.03 24.54
C GLN A 120 -5.06 0.69 24.18
N TYR A 121 -3.87 0.73 23.57
CA TYR A 121 -3.14 -0.47 23.15
C TYR A 121 -2.91 -1.43 24.33
N THR A 122 -2.33 -0.92 25.43
CA THR A 122 -2.02 -1.73 26.62
C THR A 122 -3.26 -2.36 27.22
N GLY A 123 -4.35 -1.59 27.35
CA GLY A 123 -5.64 -2.09 27.82
C GLY A 123 -6.20 -3.19 26.93
N THR A 124 -6.15 -3.01 25.61
CA THR A 124 -6.61 -4.00 24.62
C THR A 124 -5.82 -5.32 24.71
N MET A 125 -4.49 -5.24 24.81
CA MET A 125 -3.63 -6.44 24.91
C MET A 125 -3.76 -7.16 26.26
N MET A 126 -3.91 -6.42 27.36
CA MET A 126 -4.15 -7.02 28.69
C MET A 126 -5.48 -7.77 28.75
N SER A 127 -6.52 -7.13 28.23
CA SER A 127 -7.84 -7.71 28.04
C SER A 127 -7.80 -8.99 27.20
N ALA A 128 -7.14 -8.95 26.05
CA ALA A 128 -6.97 -10.14 25.20
C ALA A 128 -6.22 -11.26 25.91
N ARG A 129 -5.15 -10.94 26.66
CA ARG A 129 -4.41 -11.92 27.47
C ARG A 129 -5.29 -12.59 28.52
N GLN A 130 -6.19 -11.84 29.15
CA GLN A 130 -7.16 -12.41 30.08
C GLN A 130 -8.18 -13.30 29.37
N ALA A 131 -8.65 -12.89 28.19
CA ALA A 131 -9.59 -13.65 27.36
C ALA A 131 -9.03 -15.03 26.96
N PHE A 132 -7.74 -15.07 26.63
CA PHE A 132 -7.05 -16.25 26.14
C PHE A 132 -6.35 -17.04 27.24
N GLN A 133 -6.56 -16.73 28.53
CA GLN A 133 -5.80 -17.36 29.62
C GLN A 133 -5.83 -18.91 29.63
N ASP A 134 -6.89 -19.51 29.08
CA ASP A 134 -7.09 -20.96 28.99
C ASP A 134 -6.58 -21.56 27.66
N GLU A 135 -6.13 -20.73 26.72
CA GLU A 135 -5.55 -21.17 25.46
C GLU A 135 -4.09 -21.60 25.66
N PRO A 136 -3.62 -22.67 24.99
CA PRO A 136 -2.25 -23.17 25.14
C PRO A 136 -1.18 -22.21 24.56
N ASP A 137 -1.58 -21.32 23.65
CA ASP A 137 -0.74 -20.43 22.85
C ASP A 137 -1.04 -18.94 23.08
N THR A 138 -1.51 -18.58 24.28
CA THR A 138 -1.90 -17.21 24.69
C THR A 138 -0.94 -16.11 24.24
N ASN A 139 0.37 -16.30 24.41
CA ASN A 139 1.36 -15.30 24.03
C ASN A 139 1.34 -15.02 22.53
N THR A 140 1.31 -16.09 21.72
CA THR A 140 1.23 -15.99 20.27
C THR A 140 -0.06 -15.32 19.82
N LEU A 141 -1.21 -15.66 20.43
CA LEU A 141 -2.49 -15.02 20.11
C LEU A 141 -2.45 -13.51 20.38
N VAL A 142 -1.87 -13.08 21.50
CA VAL A 142 -1.72 -11.66 21.86
C VAL A 142 -0.73 -10.95 20.93
N GLU A 143 0.39 -11.58 20.56
CA GLU A 143 1.36 -11.04 19.59
C GLU A 143 0.70 -10.81 18.23
N ARG A 144 -0.10 -11.76 17.75
CA ARG A 144 -0.84 -11.62 16.48
C ARG A 144 -1.88 -10.51 16.52
N LEU A 145 -2.54 -10.32 17.65
CA LEU A 145 -3.46 -9.20 17.84
C LEU A 145 -2.71 -7.85 17.89
N SER A 146 -1.51 -7.84 18.47
CA SER A 146 -0.61 -6.68 18.46
C SER A 146 -0.19 -6.31 17.03
N ASP A 147 0.22 -7.28 16.21
CA ASP A 147 0.57 -7.04 14.80
C ASP A 147 -0.61 -6.44 14.03
N ALA A 148 -1.83 -6.93 14.29
CA ALA A 148 -3.05 -6.40 13.70
C ALA A 148 -3.32 -4.95 14.14
N TRP A 149 -3.08 -4.60 15.42
CA TRP A 149 -3.17 -3.22 15.87
C TRP A 149 -2.17 -2.31 15.15
N CYS A 150 -0.91 -2.72 15.08
CA CYS A 150 0.13 -1.98 14.37
C CYS A 150 -0.22 -1.78 12.89
N TRP A 151 -0.82 -2.80 12.25
CA TRP A 151 -1.31 -2.70 10.89
C TRP A 151 -2.39 -1.62 10.76
N LEU A 152 -3.35 -1.54 11.69
CA LEU A 152 -4.39 -0.50 11.68
C LEU A 152 -3.82 0.92 11.85
N GLU A 153 -2.80 1.09 12.70
CA GLU A 153 -2.10 2.37 12.85
C GLU A 153 -1.33 2.75 11.58
N ALA A 154 -0.65 1.79 10.95
CA ALA A 154 0.11 2.01 9.73
C ALA A 154 -0.76 2.47 8.55
N HIS A 155 -2.02 2.02 8.49
CA HIS A 155 -3.00 2.42 7.46
C HIS A 155 -3.88 3.60 7.91
N ALA A 156 -3.53 4.28 9.00
CA ALA A 156 -4.27 5.41 9.57
C ALA A 156 -5.76 5.13 9.87
N LEU A 157 -6.11 3.85 10.09
CA LEU A 157 -7.46 3.43 10.50
C LEU A 157 -7.66 3.63 12.01
N LEU A 158 -6.56 3.65 12.77
CA LEU A 158 -6.49 4.18 14.12
C LEU A 158 -5.67 5.47 14.13
N THR A 159 -6.11 6.45 14.91
CA THR A 159 -5.40 7.72 15.08
C THR A 159 -5.38 8.15 16.54
N ARG A 160 -4.48 9.07 16.89
CA ARG A 160 -4.37 9.61 18.25
C ARG A 160 -5.64 10.39 18.61
N GLU A 161 -6.04 10.28 19.86
CA GLU A 161 -7.10 11.13 20.41
C GLU A 161 -6.50 12.48 20.85
N PRO A 162 -6.84 13.61 20.18
CA PRO A 162 -6.21 14.90 20.46
C PRO A 162 -6.44 15.44 21.88
N SER A 163 -7.53 15.02 22.54
CA SER A 163 -7.87 15.46 23.90
C SER A 163 -7.20 14.63 25.01
N GLN A 164 -6.46 13.59 24.66
CA GLN A 164 -5.90 12.62 25.60
C GLN A 164 -4.38 12.50 25.46
N SER A 165 -3.75 11.72 26.34
CA SER A 165 -2.32 11.43 26.23
C SER A 165 -2.01 10.56 25.01
N GLU A 166 -0.73 10.53 24.65
CA GLU A 166 -0.17 9.78 23.51
C GLU A 166 -0.47 8.27 23.51
N ALA A 167 -0.95 7.70 24.61
CA ALA A 167 -1.34 6.29 24.69
C ALA A 167 -2.73 6.00 24.10
N PHE A 168 -3.57 7.03 23.95
CA PHE A 168 -4.95 6.87 23.54
C PHE A 168 -5.12 6.99 22.04
N ARG A 169 -6.03 6.18 21.52
CA ARG A 169 -6.44 6.14 20.13
C ARG A 169 -7.95 6.29 20.02
N ARG A 170 -8.38 6.62 18.82
CA ARG A 170 -9.75 6.50 18.34
C ARG A 170 -9.72 5.84 16.96
N VAL A 171 -10.85 5.27 16.55
CA VAL A 171 -11.04 4.93 15.14
C VAL A 171 -11.05 6.23 14.33
N SER A 172 -10.28 6.26 13.24
CA SER A 172 -10.23 7.43 12.36
C SER A 172 -11.53 7.58 11.57
N ARG A 173 -11.68 8.69 10.83
CA ARG A 173 -12.82 8.86 9.92
C ARG A 173 -12.82 7.74 8.86
N ASP A 174 -11.69 7.54 8.20
CA ASP A 174 -11.50 6.47 7.21
C ASP A 174 -11.75 5.08 7.81
N GLY A 175 -11.35 4.84 9.06
CA GLY A 175 -11.64 3.58 9.77
C GLY A 175 -13.14 3.38 10.03
N MET A 176 -13.87 4.43 10.41
CA MET A 176 -15.32 4.36 10.60
C MET A 176 -16.05 4.21 9.27
N ASP A 177 -15.63 4.95 8.23
CA ASP A 177 -16.20 4.87 6.90
C ASP A 177 -16.03 3.44 6.34
N LEU A 178 -14.85 2.82 6.53
CA LEU A 178 -14.59 1.43 6.15
C LEU A 178 -15.57 0.45 6.82
N VAL A 179 -15.84 0.61 8.11
CA VAL A 179 -16.72 -0.30 8.87
C VAL A 179 -18.20 -0.08 8.54
N ASN A 180 -18.62 1.17 8.33
CA ASN A 180 -20.03 1.54 8.15
C ASN A 180 -20.51 1.43 6.70
N ASP A 181 -19.62 1.58 5.73
CA ASP A 181 -19.94 1.47 4.32
C ASP A 181 -19.95 -0.01 3.88
N PRO A 182 -21.04 -0.53 3.30
CA PRO A 182 -21.06 -1.87 2.70
C PRO A 182 -19.95 -2.12 1.67
N GLN A 183 -19.47 -1.07 0.98
CA GLN A 183 -18.34 -1.13 0.04
C GLN A 183 -17.01 -0.68 0.67
N GLY A 184 -16.96 -0.44 1.98
CA GLY A 184 -15.81 0.17 2.65
C GLY A 184 -14.50 -0.60 2.47
N ILE A 185 -14.55 -1.94 2.54
CA ILE A 185 -13.38 -2.80 2.28
C ILE A 185 -12.91 -2.65 0.83
N THR A 186 -13.83 -2.71 -0.14
CA THR A 186 -13.52 -2.57 -1.57
C THR A 186 -12.87 -1.21 -1.87
N ARG A 187 -13.42 -0.12 -1.31
CA ARG A 187 -12.85 1.24 -1.48
C ARG A 187 -11.47 1.36 -0.84
N PHE A 188 -11.29 0.80 0.35
CA PHE A 188 -9.98 0.76 1.01
C PHE A 188 -8.96 0.01 0.15
N GLU A 189 -9.30 -1.19 -0.32
CA GLU A 189 -8.45 -1.99 -1.20
C GLU A 189 -8.11 -1.31 -2.53
N ALA A 190 -9.04 -0.53 -3.07
CA ALA A 190 -8.84 0.22 -4.29
C ALA A 190 -7.87 1.41 -4.08
N ARG A 191 -7.98 2.09 -2.93
CA ARG A 191 -7.01 3.12 -2.51
C ARG A 191 -5.63 2.54 -2.28
N GLU A 192 -5.54 1.38 -1.64
CA GLU A 192 -4.26 0.68 -1.40
C GLU A 192 -3.55 0.32 -2.70
N ARG A 193 -4.28 -0.10 -3.75
CA ARG A 193 -3.71 -0.34 -5.09
C ARG A 193 -3.06 0.89 -5.70
N LEU A 194 -3.54 2.09 -5.36
CA LEU A 194 -2.99 3.36 -5.81
C LEU A 194 -2.10 4.04 -4.76
N SER A 195 -1.77 3.39 -3.64
CA SER A 195 -0.96 4.00 -2.56
C SER A 195 0.46 4.39 -3.01
N GLY A 196 0.99 3.70 -4.02
CA GLY A 196 2.29 3.97 -4.61
C GLY A 196 2.32 5.21 -5.52
N PRO A 197 3.53 5.65 -5.93
CA PRO A 197 3.69 6.75 -6.86
C PRO A 197 3.15 6.39 -8.25
N LEU A 198 2.35 7.29 -8.79
CA LEU A 198 1.88 7.29 -10.17
C LEU A 198 2.76 8.21 -11.01
N HIS A 199 2.59 8.13 -12.32
CA HIS A 199 3.17 9.03 -13.29
C HIS A 199 2.78 10.46 -12.93
N PRO A 200 3.69 11.46 -13.03
CA PRO A 200 3.42 12.83 -12.59
C PRO A 200 2.13 13.44 -13.18
N ALA A 201 1.75 13.03 -14.39
CA ALA A 201 0.50 13.46 -15.04
C ALA A 201 -0.79 12.98 -14.34
N LEU A 202 -0.70 11.96 -13.47
CA LEU A 202 -1.82 11.36 -12.74
C LEU A 202 -1.84 11.74 -11.24
N GLU A 203 -0.73 12.26 -10.70
CA GLU A 203 -0.58 12.52 -9.26
C GLU A 203 -1.53 13.61 -8.72
N GLY A 204 -1.92 14.58 -9.54
CA GLY A 204 -2.79 15.67 -9.12
C GLY A 204 -4.28 15.31 -9.16
N THR A 205 -4.93 15.71 -10.25
CA THR A 205 -6.39 15.62 -10.42
C THR A 205 -6.92 14.19 -10.33
N VAL A 206 -6.24 13.23 -10.98
CA VAL A 206 -6.70 11.83 -11.03
C VAL A 206 -6.70 11.21 -9.63
N ARG A 207 -5.58 11.30 -8.89
CA ARG A 207 -5.50 10.81 -7.52
C ARG A 207 -6.53 11.46 -6.59
N THR A 208 -6.70 12.77 -6.71
CA THR A 208 -7.65 13.52 -5.87
C THR A 208 -9.09 13.04 -6.10
N ASN A 209 -9.54 12.96 -7.35
CA ASN A 209 -10.89 12.51 -7.69
C ASN A 209 -11.12 11.06 -7.27
N PHE A 210 -10.13 10.19 -7.47
CA PHE A 210 -10.21 8.81 -7.04
C PHE A 210 -10.39 8.67 -5.51
N HIS A 211 -9.63 9.44 -4.72
CA HIS A 211 -9.77 9.44 -3.26
C HIS A 211 -11.11 10.03 -2.77
N LEU A 212 -11.73 10.92 -3.55
CA LEU A 212 -13.06 11.47 -3.27
C LEU A 212 -14.19 10.51 -3.67
N GLY A 213 -13.89 9.40 -4.35
CA GLY A 213 -14.87 8.47 -4.87
C GLY A 213 -15.48 8.88 -6.22
N ASP A 214 -14.96 9.92 -6.87
CA ASP A 214 -15.35 10.33 -8.22
C ASP A 214 -14.54 9.53 -9.25
N TYR A 215 -14.91 8.24 -9.36
CA TYR A 215 -14.20 7.27 -10.19
C TYR A 215 -14.33 7.54 -11.68
N GLU A 216 -15.50 8.02 -12.15
CA GLU A 216 -15.71 8.38 -13.55
C GLU A 216 -14.75 9.49 -13.97
N THR A 217 -14.69 10.59 -13.21
CA THR A 217 -13.80 11.70 -13.54
C THR A 217 -12.34 11.29 -13.41
N ALA A 218 -11.98 10.47 -12.43
CA ALA A 218 -10.62 9.97 -12.27
C ALA A 218 -10.17 9.13 -13.48
N CYS A 219 -10.98 8.17 -13.91
CA CYS A 219 -10.67 7.31 -15.06
C CYS A 219 -10.61 8.11 -16.37
N PHE A 220 -11.58 9.00 -16.59
CA PHE A 220 -11.59 9.85 -17.77
C PHE A 220 -10.35 10.76 -17.82
N ALA A 221 -10.00 11.41 -16.71
CA ALA A 221 -8.83 12.27 -16.62
C ALA A 221 -7.53 11.48 -16.83
N ALA A 222 -7.44 10.25 -16.33
CA ALA A 222 -6.27 9.38 -16.53
C ALA A 222 -6.06 9.02 -18.01
N MET A 223 -7.13 8.60 -18.69
CA MET A 223 -7.05 8.27 -20.11
C MET A 223 -6.85 9.50 -20.99
N LYS A 224 -7.40 10.65 -20.60
CA LYS A 224 -7.10 11.94 -21.26
C LYS A 224 -5.62 12.29 -21.13
N ALA A 225 -4.98 12.05 -19.99
CA ALA A 225 -3.55 12.29 -19.82
C ALA A 225 -2.71 11.44 -20.80
N VAL A 226 -3.09 10.18 -21.03
CA VAL A 226 -2.45 9.32 -22.05
C VAL A 226 -2.61 9.91 -23.44
N GLU A 227 -3.82 10.35 -23.81
CA GLU A 227 -4.08 10.95 -25.13
C GLU A 227 -3.23 12.20 -25.37
N VAL A 228 -3.16 13.08 -24.39
CA VAL A 228 -2.32 14.30 -24.44
C VAL A 228 -0.85 13.91 -24.57
N ALA A 229 -0.35 12.98 -23.75
CA ALA A 229 1.04 12.56 -23.81
C ALA A 229 1.42 11.95 -25.17
N VAL A 230 0.55 11.13 -25.78
CA VAL A 230 0.77 10.58 -27.12
C VAL A 230 0.79 11.68 -28.17
N ARG A 231 -0.11 12.66 -28.08
CA ARG A 231 -0.13 13.79 -29.00
C ARG A 231 1.16 14.60 -28.93
N ASP A 232 1.54 15.00 -27.72
CA ASP A 232 2.74 15.81 -27.48
C ASP A 232 4.00 15.08 -27.95
N ALA A 233 4.08 13.76 -27.72
CA ALA A 233 5.20 12.93 -28.14
C ALA A 233 5.26 12.70 -29.66
N SER A 234 4.09 12.60 -30.32
CA SER A 234 4.03 12.30 -31.75
C SER A 234 4.10 13.55 -32.64
N GLY A 235 3.79 14.73 -32.11
CA GLY A 235 3.72 15.98 -32.87
C GLY A 235 2.59 15.98 -33.92
N LEU A 236 1.62 15.06 -33.80
CA LEU A 236 0.50 14.94 -34.74
C LEU A 236 -0.55 16.04 -34.51
N ASP A 237 -1.28 16.35 -35.58
CA ASP A 237 -2.26 17.43 -35.61
C ASP A 237 -3.41 17.25 -34.58
N ASN A 238 -3.91 18.37 -34.06
CA ASN A 238 -4.99 18.42 -33.07
C ASN A 238 -6.32 17.81 -33.56
N SER A 239 -6.53 17.70 -34.87
CA SER A 239 -7.72 17.07 -35.45
C SER A 239 -7.80 15.56 -35.20
N LEU A 240 -6.66 14.89 -34.98
CA LEU A 240 -6.65 13.46 -34.66
C LEU A 240 -6.91 13.27 -33.17
N VAL A 241 -8.01 12.63 -32.77
CA VAL A 241 -8.34 12.34 -31.37
C VAL A 241 -8.65 10.85 -31.19
N GLY A 242 -8.57 10.37 -29.95
CA GLY A 242 -8.92 9.00 -29.57
C GLY A 242 -8.22 7.94 -30.42
N VAL A 243 -9.00 6.99 -30.94
CA VAL A 243 -8.51 5.85 -31.73
C VAL A 243 -7.69 6.28 -32.97
N PRO A 244 -8.17 7.22 -33.82
CA PRO A 244 -7.38 7.76 -34.93
C PRO A 244 -5.98 8.24 -34.54
N LEU A 245 -5.84 9.00 -33.43
CA LEU A 245 -4.54 9.47 -32.96
C LEU A 245 -3.61 8.31 -32.60
N MET A 246 -4.10 7.33 -31.83
CA MET A 246 -3.29 6.19 -31.41
C MET A 246 -2.79 5.38 -32.60
N ARG A 247 -3.66 5.12 -33.58
CA ARG A 247 -3.30 4.37 -34.79
C ARG A 247 -2.28 5.09 -35.64
N ALA A 248 -2.38 6.42 -35.77
CA ALA A 248 -1.41 7.22 -36.51
C ALA A 248 -0.07 7.32 -35.78
N ALA A 249 -0.09 7.54 -34.46
CA ALA A 249 1.12 7.68 -33.65
C ALA A 249 1.95 6.40 -33.61
N PHE A 250 1.29 5.24 -33.48
CA PHE A 250 1.92 3.91 -33.42
C PHE A 250 1.73 3.11 -34.71
N GLN A 251 1.63 3.77 -35.86
CA GLN A 251 1.49 3.06 -37.13
C GLN A 251 2.71 2.16 -37.39
N PRO A 252 2.54 0.84 -37.62
CA PRO A 252 3.66 -0.06 -37.89
C PRO A 252 4.46 0.36 -39.12
N TYR A 253 5.76 0.14 -39.08
CA TYR A 253 6.65 0.42 -40.20
C TYR A 253 6.34 -0.49 -41.38
N ARG A 254 6.00 0.14 -42.51
CA ARG A 254 5.83 -0.52 -43.81
C ARG A 254 6.62 0.26 -44.85
N ASN A 255 7.48 -0.43 -45.60
CA ASN A 255 8.33 0.18 -46.62
C ASN A 255 9.14 1.40 -46.10
N GLY A 256 9.69 1.29 -44.89
CA GLY A 256 10.49 2.35 -44.26
C GLY A 256 9.70 3.55 -43.70
N LYS A 257 8.37 3.51 -43.74
CA LYS A 257 7.50 4.55 -43.16
C LYS A 257 6.66 3.97 -42.03
N GLY A 258 6.66 4.63 -40.87
CA GLY A 258 5.86 4.27 -39.71
C GLY A 258 5.41 5.51 -38.96
N GLY A 259 4.62 5.29 -37.91
CA GLY A 259 4.14 6.33 -37.02
C GLY A 259 5.27 6.86 -36.14
N PRO A 260 5.21 8.13 -35.70
CA PRO A 260 6.29 8.74 -34.93
C PRO A 260 6.73 7.94 -33.71
N LEU A 261 5.79 7.31 -32.99
CA LEU A 261 6.06 6.58 -31.74
C LEU A 261 6.25 5.06 -31.94
N ALA A 262 6.13 4.56 -33.17
CA ALA A 262 6.36 3.16 -33.46
C ALA A 262 7.83 2.77 -33.26
N ASP A 263 8.08 1.57 -32.74
CA ASP A 263 9.43 1.05 -32.56
C ASP A 263 9.90 0.38 -33.85
N ALA A 264 10.73 1.07 -34.64
CA ALA A 264 11.25 0.55 -35.90
C ALA A 264 12.14 -0.69 -35.73
N GLY A 265 12.68 -0.94 -34.52
CA GLY A 265 13.49 -2.11 -34.20
C GLY A 265 12.69 -3.32 -33.73
N ALA A 266 11.39 -3.15 -33.46
CA ALA A 266 10.51 -4.24 -33.00
C ALA A 266 10.01 -5.08 -34.18
N GLU A 267 9.64 -6.33 -33.88
CA GLU A 267 9.04 -7.24 -34.87
C GLU A 267 7.67 -6.71 -35.35
N GLY A 268 7.26 -7.08 -36.57
CA GLY A 268 6.05 -6.53 -37.18
C GLY A 268 4.80 -6.76 -36.33
N GLY A 269 4.65 -7.96 -35.76
CA GLY A 269 3.56 -8.28 -34.83
C GLY A 269 3.58 -7.44 -33.56
N GLU A 270 4.75 -7.15 -33.00
CA GLU A 270 4.90 -6.28 -31.82
C GLU A 270 4.48 -4.83 -32.10
N GLN A 271 4.82 -4.31 -33.28
CA GLN A 271 4.40 -2.96 -33.69
C GLN A 271 2.88 -2.90 -33.88
N GLU A 272 2.27 -3.93 -34.49
CA GLU A 272 0.82 -4.03 -34.63
C GLU A 272 0.12 -4.14 -33.27
N ALA A 273 0.68 -4.93 -32.35
CA ALA A 273 0.16 -5.07 -30.99
C ALA A 273 0.22 -3.76 -30.20
N ALA A 274 1.31 -2.98 -30.31
CA ALA A 274 1.42 -1.68 -29.66
C ALA A 274 0.34 -0.70 -30.16
N SER A 275 0.13 -0.63 -31.48
CA SER A 275 -0.93 0.19 -32.08
C SER A 275 -2.31 -0.24 -31.59
N ALA A 276 -2.58 -1.54 -31.59
CA ALA A 276 -3.84 -2.11 -31.14
C ALA A 276 -4.09 -1.87 -29.64
N LEU A 277 -3.06 -1.96 -28.80
CA LEU A 277 -3.16 -1.73 -27.36
C LEU A 277 -3.60 -0.30 -27.04
N PHE A 278 -2.91 0.70 -27.58
CA PHE A 278 -3.24 2.12 -27.33
C PHE A 278 -4.61 2.48 -27.91
N ALA A 279 -4.91 2.04 -29.14
CA ALA A 279 -6.21 2.26 -29.76
C ALA A 279 -7.34 1.59 -28.96
N GLY A 280 -7.15 0.34 -28.54
CA GLY A 280 -8.09 -0.42 -27.72
C GLY A 280 -8.34 0.26 -26.37
N ALA A 281 -7.29 0.72 -25.70
CA ALA A 281 -7.40 1.44 -24.43
C ALA A 281 -8.25 2.71 -24.55
N MET A 282 -8.01 3.54 -25.57
CA MET A 282 -8.82 4.74 -25.82
C MET A 282 -10.29 4.41 -26.13
N GLY A 283 -10.49 3.40 -26.99
CA GLY A 283 -11.82 2.95 -27.39
C GLY A 283 -12.63 2.37 -26.23
N ALA A 284 -11.99 1.66 -25.31
CA ALA A 284 -12.65 1.00 -24.19
C ALA A 284 -12.90 1.93 -23.00
N PHE A 285 -11.91 2.73 -22.59
CA PHE A 285 -11.94 3.39 -21.28
C PHE A 285 -12.14 4.90 -21.32
N LYS A 286 -11.95 5.57 -22.47
CA LYS A 286 -12.16 7.03 -22.61
C LYS A 286 -13.41 7.38 -23.40
N ASN A 287 -13.59 6.71 -24.55
CA ASN A 287 -14.61 7.07 -25.50
C ASN A 287 -16.04 6.90 -24.95
N PRO A 288 -16.38 5.83 -24.20
CA PRO A 288 -17.71 5.70 -23.61
C PRO A 288 -18.07 6.90 -22.73
N SER A 289 -17.21 7.26 -21.76
CA SER A 289 -17.43 8.41 -20.86
C SER A 289 -17.43 9.77 -21.59
N SER A 290 -16.98 9.82 -22.84
CA SER A 290 -17.05 11.04 -23.67
C SER A 290 -18.40 11.23 -24.38
N HIS A 291 -19.18 10.16 -24.52
CA HIS A 291 -20.42 10.13 -25.31
C HIS A 291 -21.66 9.73 -24.51
N ARG A 292 -21.47 9.14 -23.32
CA ARG A 292 -22.52 8.76 -22.38
C ARG A 292 -21.97 8.81 -20.96
N THR A 293 -22.85 8.95 -19.97
CA THR A 293 -22.50 8.73 -18.57
C THR A 293 -22.14 7.26 -18.38
N VAL A 294 -21.01 6.99 -17.71
CA VAL A 294 -20.58 5.64 -17.35
C VAL A 294 -20.50 5.57 -15.84
N ASP A 295 -21.37 4.76 -15.24
CA ASP A 295 -21.31 4.53 -13.80
C ASP A 295 -20.16 3.56 -13.49
N PHE A 296 -19.25 3.99 -12.61
CA PHE A 296 -18.15 3.16 -12.12
C PHE A 296 -18.48 2.72 -10.70
N ASP A 297 -19.33 1.69 -10.61
CA ASP A 297 -19.78 1.12 -9.33
C ASP A 297 -18.68 0.31 -8.61
N ASP A 298 -17.63 -0.08 -9.33
CA ASP A 298 -16.49 -0.83 -8.79
C ASP A 298 -15.23 0.06 -8.64
N PRO A 299 -14.88 0.46 -7.40
CA PRO A 299 -13.65 1.19 -7.10
C PRO A 299 -12.39 0.46 -7.59
N ILE A 300 -12.39 -0.87 -7.59
CA ILE A 300 -11.23 -1.69 -7.96
C ILE A 300 -10.96 -1.56 -9.46
N GLU A 301 -12.00 -1.70 -10.28
CA GLU A 301 -11.90 -1.49 -11.73
C GLU A 301 -11.36 -0.09 -12.04
N ALA A 302 -11.87 0.94 -11.36
CA ALA A 302 -11.37 2.30 -11.53
C ALA A 302 -9.87 2.43 -11.18
N ALA A 303 -9.41 1.78 -10.11
CA ALA A 303 -7.98 1.75 -9.75
C ALA A 303 -7.14 1.04 -10.81
N GLU A 304 -7.66 -0.02 -11.43
CA GLU A 304 -6.98 -0.79 -12.47
C GLU A 304 -6.88 0.00 -13.79
N ILE A 305 -7.93 0.73 -14.16
CA ILE A 305 -7.90 1.64 -15.32
C ILE A 305 -6.83 2.71 -15.12
N ILE A 306 -6.73 3.30 -13.93
CA ILE A 306 -5.71 4.32 -13.62
C ILE A 306 -4.29 3.72 -13.68
N GLN A 307 -4.08 2.52 -13.13
CA GLN A 307 -2.79 1.82 -13.24
C GLN A 307 -2.45 1.45 -14.69
N PHE A 308 -3.45 1.10 -15.49
CA PHE A 308 -3.24 0.84 -16.91
C PHE A 308 -2.84 2.11 -17.65
N ALA A 309 -3.50 3.24 -17.38
CA ALA A 309 -3.10 4.54 -17.91
C ALA A 309 -1.68 4.93 -17.47
N ASP A 310 -1.30 4.66 -16.22
CA ASP A 310 0.06 4.83 -15.70
C ASP A 310 1.10 4.06 -16.54
N LEU A 311 0.82 2.78 -16.80
CA LEU A 311 1.69 1.94 -17.62
C LEU A 311 1.82 2.48 -19.05
N LEU A 312 0.72 2.92 -19.67
CA LEU A 312 0.71 3.51 -21.01
C LEU A 312 1.55 4.79 -21.06
N LEU A 313 1.44 5.69 -20.08
CA LEU A 313 2.28 6.89 -19.99
C LEU A 313 3.77 6.53 -19.93
N ARG A 314 4.16 5.53 -19.13
CA ARG A 314 5.54 5.04 -19.09
C ARG A 314 6.00 4.43 -20.42
N GLN A 315 5.10 3.86 -21.21
CA GLN A 315 5.42 3.39 -22.57
C GLN A 315 5.62 4.55 -23.54
N VAL A 316 4.83 5.62 -23.44
CA VAL A 316 5.02 6.85 -24.23
C VAL A 316 6.37 7.48 -23.93
N GLU A 317 6.76 7.59 -22.65
CA GLU A 317 8.08 8.12 -22.28
C GLU A 317 9.23 7.26 -22.82
N ARG A 318 9.06 5.93 -22.88
CA ARG A 318 10.03 5.04 -23.56
C ARG A 318 10.10 5.31 -25.05
N ALA A 319 8.96 5.52 -25.71
CA ALA A 319 8.92 5.88 -27.13
C ALA A 319 9.62 7.22 -27.42
N LYS A 320 9.36 8.24 -26.61
CA LYS A 320 10.03 9.56 -26.69
C LYS A 320 11.55 9.44 -26.60
N ARG A 321 12.05 8.63 -25.66
CA ARG A 321 13.50 8.40 -25.52
C ARG A 321 14.10 7.72 -26.75
N ARG A 322 13.39 6.76 -27.37
CA ARG A 322 13.85 6.13 -28.62
C ARG A 322 13.91 7.14 -29.77
N GLN A 323 12.89 7.98 -29.94
CA GLN A 323 12.89 9.02 -30.97
C GLN A 323 14.05 10.00 -30.78
N ALA A 324 14.27 10.46 -29.54
CA ALA A 324 15.38 11.36 -29.22
C ALA A 324 16.73 10.71 -29.51
N ALA A 325 16.90 9.41 -29.21
CA ALA A 325 18.12 8.69 -29.51
C ALA A 325 18.34 8.46 -31.02
N ALA A 326 17.28 8.33 -31.81
CA ALA A 326 17.38 8.19 -33.27
C ALA A 326 17.63 9.53 -34.00
N ALA A 327 17.43 10.67 -33.32
CA ALA A 327 17.64 12.00 -33.86
C ALA A 327 19.07 12.54 -33.65
N VAL A 328 19.89 11.84 -32.88
CA VAL A 328 21.31 12.14 -32.60
C VAL A 328 22.20 11.29 -33.49
#